data_AF-A0A318UH94-F1
#
_entry.id   AF-A0A318UH94-F1
#
_cell.length_a   1.000
_cell.length_b   1.000
_cell.length_c   1.000
_cell.angle_alpha   90.00
_cell.angle_beta   90.00
_cell.angle_gamma   90.00
#
_symmetry.space_group_name_H-M   'P 1'
#
loop_
_entity.id
_entity.type
_entity.pdbx_description
1 polymer ?
#
loop_
_entity_poly.entity_id
_entity_poly.type
_entity_poly.pdbx_seq_one_letter_code
_entity_poly.pdbx_strand_id
1 'polypeptide(L)'
;MNDIIWKYRINDHLDRLTLKEYRAAIKIIPKVLDVSVNTFHNYRRIKIRDKQDIPYEKVKMLENLFEVKTGELDNFRLQGTSLRQLMKRGNY
;
A
#
# COMPACT_ATOMS: atom_id res chain seq x y z
N MET A 1 -11.62 18.66 11.13
CA MET A 1 -10.23 18.17 11.08
C MET A 1 -10.05 17.52 9.71
N ASN A 2 -8.99 17.81 8.96
CA ASN A 2 -8.74 17.10 7.71
C ASN A 2 -8.19 15.72 8.07
N ASP A 3 -9.00 14.68 7.96
CA ASP A 3 -8.55 13.32 8.14
C ASP A 3 -7.45 13.02 7.11
N ILE A 4 -6.28 12.60 7.59
CA ILE A 4 -5.17 12.26 6.71
C ILE A 4 -5.50 10.92 6.06
N ILE A 5 -5.78 10.94 4.76
CA ILE A 5 -6.00 9.72 3.97
C ILE A 5 -4.66 9.21 3.46
N TRP A 6 -4.21 8.10 4.04
CA TRP A 6 -3.03 7.37 3.59
C TRP A 6 -3.32 6.64 2.27
N LYS A 7 -2.31 6.53 1.42
CA LYS A 7 -2.42 5.87 0.11
C LYS A 7 -2.58 4.35 0.26
N TYR A 8 -1.99 3.77 1.29
CA TYR A 8 -2.04 2.35 1.62
C TYR A 8 -2.55 2.12 3.04
N ARG A 9 -3.25 1.00 3.25
CA ARG A 9 -3.90 0.60 4.51
C ARG A 9 -2.95 -0.06 5.51
N ILE A 10 -1.65 0.18 5.39
CA ILE A 10 -0.62 -0.43 6.24
C ILE A 10 -0.88 -0.11 7.73
N ASN A 11 -1.27 1.13 8.04
CA ASN A 11 -1.60 1.53 9.41
C ASN A 11 -2.82 0.76 9.94
N ASP A 12 -3.89 0.64 9.16
CA ASP A 12 -5.09 -0.12 9.53
C ASP A 12 -4.77 -1.56 9.94
N HIS A 13 -3.81 -2.20 9.28
CA HIS A 13 -3.37 -3.55 9.62
C HIS A 13 -2.51 -3.58 10.88
N LEU A 14 -1.57 -2.63 11.02
CA LEU A 14 -0.70 -2.54 12.19
C LEU A 14 -1.45 -2.17 13.48
N ASP A 15 -2.47 -1.32 13.38
CA ASP A 15 -3.23 -0.80 14.53
C ASP A 15 -4.15 -1.87 15.15
N ARG A 16 -4.40 -2.98 14.43
CA ARG A 16 -5.13 -4.16 14.93
C ARG A 16 -4.28 -5.09 15.76
N LEU A 17 -2.96 -4.90 15.76
CA LEU A 17 -2.02 -5.74 16.49
C LEU A 17 -1.92 -5.32 17.95
N THR A 18 -1.61 -6.28 18.83
CA THR A 18 -1.20 -5.95 20.20
C THR A 18 0.12 -5.17 20.19
N LEU A 19 0.44 -4.46 21.29
CA LEU A 19 1.70 -3.71 21.40
C LEU A 19 2.95 -4.60 21.16
N LYS A 20 2.90 -5.86 21.58
CA LYS A 20 4.00 -6.81 21.40
C LYS A 20 4.17 -7.18 19.92
N GLU A 21 3.08 -7.51 19.25
CA GLU A 21 3.05 -7.85 17.82
C GLU A 21 3.43 -6.65 16.97
N TYR A 22 2.90 -5.47 17.27
CA TYR A 22 3.27 -4.23 16.59
C TYR A 22 4.78 -3.99 16.66
N ARG A 23 5.40 -4.08 17.85
CA ARG A 23 6.85 -3.93 18.01
C ARG A 23 7.66 -4.96 17.22
N ALA A 24 7.12 -6.18 17.08
CA ALA A 24 7.74 -7.21 16.25
C ALA A 24 7.58 -6.89 14.76
N ALA A 25 6.37 -6.54 14.30
CA ALA A 25 6.06 -6.20 12.93
C ALA A 25 6.93 -5.05 12.39
N ILE A 26 7.11 -3.97 13.17
CA ILE A 26 8.00 -2.85 12.81
C ILE A 26 9.46 -3.30 12.57
N LYS A 27 9.91 -4.41 13.17
CA LYS A 27 11.26 -4.95 12.99
C LYS A 27 11.34 -6.01 11.88
N ILE A 28 10.28 -6.80 11.71
CA ILE A 28 10.25 -7.94 10.77
C ILE A 28 9.95 -7.45 9.36
N ILE A 29 8.92 -6.61 9.18
CA ILE A 29 8.45 -6.21 7.85
C ILE A 29 9.56 -5.53 7.04
N PRO A 30 10.34 -4.57 7.56
CA PRO A 30 11.42 -3.96 6.78
C PRO A 30 12.46 -4.97 6.31
N LYS A 31 12.78 -5.98 7.14
CA LYS A 31 13.73 -7.04 6.78
C LYS A 31 13.19 -7.95 5.68
N VAL A 32 11.92 -8.35 5.79
CA VAL A 32 11.26 -9.18 4.76
C VAL A 32 11.20 -8.43 3.43
N LEU A 33 10.91 -7.13 3.47
CA LEU A 33 10.87 -6.28 2.28
C LEU A 33 12.24 -5.91 1.73
N ASP A 34 13.33 -6.26 2.41
CA ASP A 34 14.70 -5.81 2.10
C ASP A 34 14.81 -4.27 1.98
N VAL A 35 14.28 -3.56 2.99
CA VAL A 35 14.37 -2.10 3.08
C VAL A 35 14.77 -1.64 4.47
N SER A 36 15.26 -0.41 4.56
CA SER A 36 15.52 0.22 5.86
C SER A 36 14.22 0.42 6.65
N VAL A 37 14.33 0.45 7.98
CA VAL A 37 13.20 0.77 8.87
C VAL A 37 12.60 2.14 8.55
N ASN A 38 13.45 3.12 8.19
CA ASN A 38 13.00 4.46 7.78
C ASN A 38 12.19 4.42 6.48
N THR A 39 12.63 3.63 5.50
CA THR A 39 11.89 3.43 4.24
C THR A 39 10.51 2.85 4.52
N PHE A 40 10.41 1.85 5.39
CA PHE A 40 9.11 1.29 5.79
C PHE A 40 8.24 2.32 6.54
N HIS A 41 8.82 3.15 7.41
CA HIS A 41 8.09 4.26 8.03
C HIS A 41 7.57 5.27 7.01
N ASN A 42 8.31 5.52 5.93
CA ASN A 42 7.85 6.37 4.83
C ASN A 42 6.69 5.71 4.07
N TYR A 43 6.80 4.41 3.75
CA TYR A 43 5.74 3.65 3.06
C TYR A 43 4.37 3.78 3.75
N ARG A 44 4.32 3.60 5.07
CA ARG A 44 3.07 3.73 5.86
C ARG A 44 2.56 5.17 6.02
N ARG A 45 3.30 6.19 5.53
CA ARG A 45 2.96 7.62 5.64
C ARG A 45 2.77 8.30 4.28
N ILE A 46 2.76 7.53 3.18
CA ILE A 46 2.45 8.08 1.86
C ILE A 46 0.99 8.52 1.85
N LYS A 47 0.73 9.77 1.50
CA LYS A 47 -0.63 10.31 1.39
C LYS A 47 -1.21 9.98 0.01
N ILE A 48 -2.53 9.86 -0.09
CA ILE A 48 -3.20 9.50 -1.35
C ILE A 48 -2.89 10.44 -2.53
N ARG A 49 -2.57 11.71 -2.26
CA ARG A 49 -2.22 12.73 -3.26
C ARG A 49 -0.71 12.86 -3.52
N ASP A 50 0.10 12.08 -2.82
CA ASP A 50 1.54 12.16 -2.96
C ASP A 50 2.00 11.50 -4.27
N LYS A 51 3.05 12.05 -4.88
CA LYS A 51 3.66 11.48 -6.09
C LYS A 51 4.48 10.24 -5.76
N GLN A 52 4.97 10.14 -4.53
CA GLN A 52 5.71 8.98 -4.07
C GLN A 52 4.83 7.73 -4.09
N ASP A 53 5.46 6.59 -4.37
CA ASP A 53 4.80 5.29 -4.30
C ASP A 53 5.67 4.23 -3.64
N ILE A 54 5.02 3.15 -3.22
CA ILE A 54 5.73 1.92 -2.85
C ILE A 54 5.99 1.14 -4.15
N PRO A 55 7.21 0.62 -4.36
CA PRO A 55 7.47 -0.28 -5.49
C PRO A 55 6.47 -1.45 -5.50
N TYR A 56 5.90 -1.78 -6.67
CA TYR A 56 4.83 -2.77 -6.80
C TYR A 56 5.16 -4.13 -6.16
N GLU A 57 6.40 -4.60 -6.33
CA GLU A 57 6.89 -5.82 -5.68
C GLU A 57 6.70 -5.77 -4.16
N LYS A 58 7.05 -4.64 -3.52
CA LYS A 58 6.93 -4.48 -2.07
C LYS A 58 5.46 -4.36 -1.64
N VAL A 59 4.59 -3.77 -2.46
CA VAL A 59 3.13 -3.79 -2.23
C VAL A 59 2.62 -5.24 -2.20
N LYS A 60 3.00 -6.06 -3.19
CA LYS A 60 2.61 -7.48 -3.25
C LYS A 60 3.09 -8.28 -2.04
N MET A 61 4.32 -8.03 -1.61
CA MET A 61 4.86 -8.67 -0.41
C MET A 61 4.07 -8.26 0.83
N LEU A 62 3.70 -6.99 0.97
CA LEU A 62 2.86 -6.51 2.06
C LEU A 62 1.46 -7.13 2.04
N GLU A 63 0.85 -7.25 0.86
CA GLU A 63 -0.45 -7.92 0.69
C GLU A 63 -0.41 -9.36 1.18
N ASN A 64 0.65 -10.10 0.82
CA ASN A 64 0.87 -11.46 1.32
C ASN A 64 1.10 -11.50 2.84
N LEU A 65 1.89 -10.56 3.38
CA LEU A 65 2.18 -10.47 4.82
C LEU A 65 0.94 -10.15 5.66
N PHE A 66 0.00 -9.39 5.10
CA PHE A 66 -1.26 -9.03 5.76
C PHE A 66 -2.44 -9.92 5.36
N GLU A 67 -2.20 -10.95 4.54
CA GLU A 67 -3.20 -11.91 4.06
C GLU A 67 -4.41 -11.23 3.37
N VAL A 68 -4.16 -10.15 2.61
CA VAL A 68 -5.18 -9.46 1.83
C VAL A 68 -5.06 -9.78 0.35
N LYS A 69 -6.16 -9.61 -0.41
CA LYS A 69 -6.09 -9.82 -1.85
C LYS A 69 -5.32 -8.70 -2.52
N THR A 70 -4.81 -8.99 -3.71
CA THR A 70 -4.18 -7.98 -4.56
C THR A 70 -5.09 -6.79 -4.82
N GLY A 71 -4.55 -5.59 -4.61
CA GLY A 71 -5.23 -4.31 -4.74
C GLY A 71 -6.07 -3.92 -3.52
N GLU A 72 -6.16 -4.76 -2.48
CA GLU A 72 -6.93 -4.44 -1.26
C GLU A 72 -6.10 -3.68 -0.22
N LEU A 73 -4.77 -3.64 -0.38
CA LEU A 73 -3.91 -2.78 0.44
C LEU A 73 -4.04 -1.30 0.07
N ASP A 74 -4.48 -1.00 -1.15
CA ASP A 74 -4.67 0.36 -1.65
C ASP A 74 -5.91 1.02 -1.01
N ASN A 75 -5.80 2.31 -0.64
CA ASN A 75 -6.93 3.13 -0.20
C ASN A 75 -7.63 3.87 -1.36
N PHE A 76 -7.24 3.57 -2.60
CA PHE A 76 -7.78 4.16 -3.80
C PHE A 76 -8.17 3.07 -4.78
N ARG A 77 -9.13 3.37 -5.67
CA ARG A 77 -9.46 2.50 -6.79
C ARG A 77 -8.90 3.10 -8.06
N LEU A 78 -8.00 2.38 -8.70
CA LEU A 78 -7.61 2.68 -10.08
C LEU A 78 -8.82 2.44 -10.98
N GLN A 79 -9.35 3.51 -11.54
CA GLN A 79 -10.35 3.42 -12.60
C GLN A 79 -9.61 3.45 -13.93
N GLY A 80 -9.81 2.40 -14.73
CA GLY A 80 -9.25 2.29 -16.07
C GLY A 80 -10.34 1.90 -17.06
N THR A 81 -10.29 2.49 -18.25
CA THR A 81 -11.07 1.99 -19.39
C THR A 81 -10.26 0.89 -20.05
N SER A 82 -10.87 -0.26 -20.33
CA SER A 82 -10.15 -1.34 -21.02
C SER A 82 -9.68 -0.90 -22.41
N LEU A 83 -8.55 -1.44 -22.88
CA LEU A 83 -8.04 -1.16 -24.23
C LEU A 83 -9.12 -1.40 -25.29
N ARG A 84 -9.90 -2.49 -25.14
CA ARG A 84 -11.01 -2.81 -26.06
C ARG A 84 -12.09 -1.72 -26.09
N GLN A 85 -12.42 -1.11 -24.94
CA GLN A 85 -13.35 0.01 -24.89
C GLN A 85 -12.76 1.28 -25.51
N LEU A 86 -11.45 1.53 -25.33
CA LEU A 86 -10.76 2.66 -25.97
C LEU A 86 -10.76 2.50 -27.50
N MET A 87 -10.46 1.31 -28.01
CA MET A 87 -10.51 1.01 -29.45
C MET A 87 -11.91 1.16 -30.03
N LYS A 88 -12.96 0.77 -29.30
CA LYS A 88 -14.36 0.97 -29.75
C LYS A 88 -14.76 2.46 -29.82
N ARG A 89 -14.11 3.32 -29.05
CA ARG A 89 -14.37 4.77 -29.05
C ARG A 89 -13.70 5.49 -30.23
N GLY A 90 -12.86 4.82 -31.02
CA GLY A 90 -12.27 5.39 -32.23
C GLY A 90 -11.28 6.54 -32.01
N ASN A 91 -10.82 6.75 -30.77
CA ASN A 91 -9.77 7.72 -30.47
C ASN A 91 -8.39 7.09 -30.72
N TYR A 92 -8.03 6.93 -32.00
CA TYR A 92 -6.68 6.64 -32.47
C TYR A 92 -6.42 7.38 -33.77
#